data_AF-A0A380FG25-F1
#
_entry.id   AF-A0A380FG25-F1
#
_cell.length_a   1.000
_cell.length_b   1.000
_cell.length_c   1.000
_cell.angle_alpha   90.00
_cell.angle_beta   90.00
_cell.angle_gamma   90.00
#
_symmetry.space_group_name_H-M   'P 1'
#
loop_
_entity.id
_entity.type
_entity.pdbx_description
1 polymer ?
#
loop_
_entity_poly.entity_id
_entity_poly.type
_entity_poly.pdbx_seq_one_letter_code
_entity_poly.pdbx_strand_id
1 'polypeptide(L)'
;MNFPWDQLIVHGNWMITMAQIGAPFLVIGVIAVITYFKLWKYLYKEWFTSVDHKKIGAMYLICAVLMFVRGGIDALLIRAQLTIPDNKFLESNHYNEIFSTHGVIMIIFMAMPFVFGLWNVVVPLQIGARDVAFPVLNSISFLVILRRYDFIQPFIYRRWITCCWLDKLCSTCRRI
;
A
#
# COMPACT_ATOMS: atom_id res chain seq x y z
N MET A 1 9.41 -34.47 -2.91
CA MET A 1 8.93 -33.15 -3.38
C MET A 1 9.87 -32.11 -2.80
N ASN A 2 10.92 -31.73 -3.53
CA ASN A 2 11.85 -30.69 -3.08
C ASN A 2 11.18 -29.34 -3.33
N PHE A 3 10.64 -28.76 -2.27
CA PHE A 3 10.11 -27.40 -2.30
C PHE A 3 11.30 -26.44 -2.48
N PRO A 4 11.31 -25.58 -3.52
CA PRO A 4 12.47 -24.71 -3.82
C PRO A 4 12.48 -23.53 -2.83
N TRP A 5 13.10 -23.74 -1.67
CA TRP A 5 13.27 -22.72 -0.63
C TRP A 5 14.01 -21.46 -1.14
N ASP A 6 14.81 -21.62 -2.19
CA ASP A 6 15.64 -20.58 -2.82
C ASP A 6 14.82 -19.56 -3.63
N GLN A 7 13.54 -19.86 -3.94
CA GLN A 7 12.64 -18.96 -4.68
C GLN A 7 11.68 -18.16 -3.79
N LEU A 8 11.65 -18.46 -2.49
CA LEU A 8 10.78 -17.77 -1.54
C LEU A 8 11.47 -16.59 -0.87
N ILE A 9 12.78 -16.66 -0.71
CA ILE A 9 13.57 -15.61 -0.08
C ILE A 9 14.47 -14.99 -1.16
N VAL A 10 14.29 -13.70 -1.43
CA VAL A 10 15.18 -12.98 -2.35
C VAL A 10 16.51 -12.77 -1.63
N HIS A 11 17.44 -13.69 -1.87
CA HIS A 11 18.81 -13.60 -1.40
C HIS A 11 19.61 -12.74 -2.39
N GLY A 12 19.76 -11.44 -2.10
CA GLY A 12 20.51 -10.55 -2.99
C GLY A 12 20.89 -9.22 -2.36
N ASN A 13 19.97 -8.59 -1.61
CA ASN A 13 20.20 -7.30 -0.95
C ASN A 13 19.66 -7.32 0.48
N TRP A 14 20.51 -6.99 1.46
CA TRP A 14 20.15 -6.96 2.88
C TRP A 14 18.93 -6.08 3.16
N MET A 15 18.76 -4.97 2.44
CA MET A 15 17.58 -4.12 2.60
C MET A 15 16.26 -4.82 2.23
N ILE A 16 16.24 -5.65 1.19
CA ILE A 16 15.03 -6.33 0.73
C ILE A 16 14.66 -7.46 1.68
N THR A 17 15.65 -8.27 2.08
CA THR A 17 15.45 -9.38 3.01
C THR A 17 14.96 -8.86 4.36
N MET A 18 15.49 -7.72 4.83
CA MET A 18 15.02 -7.08 6.08
C MET A 18 13.60 -6.51 5.95
N ALA A 19 13.21 -5.99 4.79
CA ALA A 19 11.82 -5.56 4.56
C ALA A 19 10.84 -6.75 4.51
N GLN A 20 11.23 -7.84 3.87
CA GLN A 20 10.43 -9.08 3.76
C GLN A 20 10.22 -9.77 5.10
N ILE A 21 11.20 -9.70 6.00
CA ILE A 21 11.12 -10.27 7.35
C ILE A 21 10.48 -9.27 8.32
N GLY A 22 10.80 -7.98 8.21
CA GLY A 22 10.28 -6.94 9.10
C GLY A 22 8.77 -6.72 8.96
N ALA A 23 8.22 -6.78 7.75
CA ALA A 23 6.78 -6.64 7.52
C ALA A 23 5.92 -7.67 8.28
N PRO A 24 6.18 -8.99 8.20
CA PRO A 24 5.43 -9.97 8.99
C PRO A 24 5.65 -9.82 10.50
N PHE A 25 6.85 -9.43 10.98
CA PHE A 25 7.05 -9.14 12.41
C PHE A 25 6.23 -7.93 12.88
N LEU A 26 6.12 -6.89 12.06
CA LEU A 26 5.29 -5.72 12.35
C LEU A 26 3.81 -6.12 12.42
N VAL A 27 3.33 -6.92 11.45
CA VAL A 27 1.95 -7.45 11.44
C VAL A 27 1.67 -8.31 12.67
N ILE A 28 2.58 -9.23 13.02
CA ILE A 28 2.47 -10.07 14.22
C ILE A 28 2.45 -9.19 15.48
N GLY A 29 3.29 -8.15 15.55
CA GLY A 29 3.29 -7.19 16.64
C GLY A 29 1.96 -6.46 16.79
N VAL A 30 1.37 -5.99 15.69
CA VAL A 30 0.05 -5.35 15.69
C VAL A 30 -1.04 -6.32 16.16
N ILE A 31 -1.03 -7.56 15.67
CA ILE A 31 -1.97 -8.61 16.10
C ILE A 31 -1.81 -8.91 17.60
N ALA A 32 -0.58 -8.99 18.10
CA ALA A 32 -0.29 -9.23 19.51
C ALA A 32 -0.83 -8.08 20.38
N VAL A 33 -0.61 -6.82 19.98
CA VAL A 33 -1.14 -5.63 20.67
C VAL A 33 -2.66 -5.63 20.70
N ILE A 34 -3.33 -5.88 19.56
CA ILE A 34 -4.80 -5.94 19.49
C ILE A 34 -5.35 -7.05 20.39
N THR A 35 -4.66 -8.19 20.46
CA THR A 35 -5.04 -9.34 21.28
C THR A 35 -4.84 -9.06 22.76
N TYR A 36 -3.76 -8.38 23.14
CA TYR A 36 -3.48 -7.96 24.52
C TYR A 36 -4.58 -7.02 25.06
N PHE A 37 -4.98 -6.02 24.27
CA PHE A 37 -6.02 -5.06 24.65
C PHE A 37 -7.46 -5.55 24.44
N LYS A 38 -7.66 -6.80 23.96
CA LYS A 38 -8.97 -7.41 23.66
C LYS A 38 -9.89 -6.54 22.78
N LEU A 39 -9.30 -5.75 21.88
CA LEU A 39 -10.00 -4.80 21.01
C LEU A 39 -10.81 -5.47 19.88
N TRP A 40 -10.63 -6.77 19.66
CA TRP A 40 -11.27 -7.53 18.58
C TRP A 40 -12.80 -7.36 18.51
N LYS A 41 -13.50 -7.39 19.66
CA LYS A 41 -14.96 -7.22 19.69
C LYS A 41 -15.39 -5.81 19.29
N TYR A 42 -14.64 -4.80 19.73
CA TYR A 42 -14.92 -3.40 19.41
C TYR A 42 -14.67 -3.10 17.93
N LEU A 43 -13.51 -3.53 17.40
CA LEU A 43 -13.16 -3.36 15.98
C LEU A 43 -14.18 -4.01 15.05
N TYR A 44 -14.62 -5.23 15.37
CA TYR A 44 -15.60 -5.93 14.55
C TYR A 44 -16.96 -5.24 14.52
N LYS A 45 -17.50 -4.91 15.69
CA LYS A 45 -18.86 -4.37 15.82
C LYS A 45 -18.97 -2.91 15.35
N GLU A 46 -17.97 -2.09 15.64
CA GLU A 46 -18.04 -0.64 15.44
C GLU A 46 -17.40 -0.15 14.14
N TRP A 47 -16.47 -0.91 13.56
CA TRP A 47 -15.68 -0.48 12.41
C TRP A 47 -15.88 -1.38 11.19
N PHE A 48 -15.61 -2.70 11.30
CA PHE A 48 -15.69 -3.60 10.14
C PHE A 48 -17.11 -3.79 9.61
N THR A 49 -18.11 -3.85 10.49
CA THR A 49 -19.53 -3.94 10.09
C THR A 49 -20.23 -2.59 10.07
N SER A 50 -19.49 -1.49 10.11
CA SER A 50 -20.09 -0.15 10.14
C SER A 50 -20.62 0.24 8.76
N VAL A 51 -21.78 0.89 8.77
CA VAL A 51 -22.51 1.31 7.58
C VAL A 51 -22.48 2.84 7.42
N ASP A 52 -22.02 3.54 8.46
CA ASP A 52 -21.94 5.00 8.50
C ASP A 52 -20.86 5.53 7.55
N HIS A 53 -21.26 6.43 6.62
CA HIS A 53 -20.35 7.03 5.63
C HIS A 53 -19.17 7.78 6.26
N LYS A 54 -19.36 8.37 7.44
CA LYS A 54 -18.30 9.06 8.19
C LYS A 54 -17.19 8.10 8.65
N LYS A 55 -17.59 6.94 9.18
CA LYS A 55 -16.64 5.91 9.66
C LYS A 55 -15.91 5.28 8.48
N ILE A 56 -16.64 4.92 7.44
CA ILE A 56 -16.06 4.35 6.21
C ILE A 56 -15.07 5.33 5.57
N GLY A 57 -15.44 6.62 5.44
CA GLY A 57 -14.56 7.66 4.92
C GLY A 57 -13.29 7.88 5.76
N ALA A 58 -13.41 7.82 7.10
CA ALA A 58 -12.25 7.88 7.99
C ALA A 58 -11.29 6.69 7.79
N MET A 59 -11.83 5.48 7.59
CA MET A 59 -10.99 4.31 7.32
C MET A 59 -10.24 4.43 5.98
N TYR A 60 -10.88 4.96 4.94
CA TYR A 60 -10.23 5.26 3.66
C TYR A 60 -9.07 6.25 3.82
N LEU A 61 -9.26 7.31 4.60
CA LEU A 61 -8.22 8.30 4.87
C LEU A 61 -7.04 7.70 5.66
N ILE A 62 -7.32 6.86 6.67
CA ILE A 62 -6.27 6.17 7.42
C ILE A 62 -5.44 5.28 6.49
N CYS A 63 -6.09 4.50 5.62
CA CYS A 63 -5.39 3.68 4.62
C CYS A 63 -4.53 4.54 3.68
N ALA A 64 -5.05 5.66 3.18
CA ALA A 64 -4.32 6.57 2.31
C ALA A 64 -3.08 7.17 2.99
N VAL A 65 -3.18 7.56 4.27
CA VAL A 65 -2.06 8.10 5.04
C VAL A 65 -0.98 7.03 5.28
N LEU A 66 -1.37 5.79 5.59
CA LEU A 66 -0.40 4.68 5.73
C LEU A 66 0.37 4.45 4.43
N MET A 67 -0.30 4.52 3.29
CA MET A 67 0.32 4.36 1.97
C MET A 67 1.15 5.58 1.55
N PHE A 68 0.76 6.78 2.00
CA PHE A 68 1.55 7.99 1.83
C PHE A 68 2.91 7.87 2.51
N VAL A 69 2.96 7.35 3.74
CA VAL A 69 4.23 7.11 4.44
C VAL A 69 5.07 6.07 3.69
N ARG A 70 4.46 4.96 3.24
CA ARG A 70 5.16 3.92 2.48
C ARG A 70 5.76 4.45 1.17
N GLY A 71 4.95 5.09 0.33
CA GLY A 71 5.45 5.66 -0.92
C GLY A 71 6.40 6.85 -0.67
N GLY A 72 6.29 7.56 0.46
CA GLY A 72 7.23 8.58 0.88
C GLY A 72 8.62 8.02 1.18
N ILE A 73 8.69 6.85 1.84
CA ILE A 73 9.96 6.14 2.04
C ILE A 73 10.58 5.74 0.69
N ASP A 74 9.77 5.21 -0.25
CA ASP A 74 10.25 4.84 -1.57
C ASP A 74 10.78 6.07 -2.35
N ALA A 75 10.14 7.24 -2.23
CA ALA A 75 10.61 8.49 -2.82
C ALA A 75 11.95 8.96 -2.23
N LEU A 76 12.11 8.84 -0.92
CA LEU A 76 13.36 9.19 -0.24
C LEU A 76 14.50 8.26 -0.67
N LEU A 77 14.23 6.97 -0.88
CA LEU A 77 15.22 6.03 -1.40
C LEU A 77 15.68 6.37 -2.82
N ILE A 78 14.75 6.76 -3.70
CA ILE A 78 15.07 7.24 -5.06
C ILE A 78 15.95 8.50 -5.00
N ARG A 79 15.58 9.46 -4.14
CA ARG A 79 16.35 10.70 -3.94
C ARG A 79 17.73 10.43 -3.36
N ALA A 80 17.85 9.51 -2.42
CA ALA A 80 19.12 9.12 -1.82
C ALA A 80 20.06 8.50 -2.87
N GLN A 81 19.55 7.65 -3.77
CA GLN A 81 20.33 7.10 -4.88
C GLN A 81 20.86 8.20 -5.81
N LEU A 82 20.03 9.20 -6.13
CA LEU A 82 20.36 10.30 -7.06
C LEU A 82 21.20 11.44 -6.44
N THR A 83 21.59 11.34 -5.17
CA THR A 83 22.31 12.44 -4.49
C THR A 83 23.74 12.63 -4.99
N ILE A 84 24.40 11.55 -5.45
CA ILE A 84 25.79 11.56 -5.93
C ILE A 84 25.86 10.78 -7.25
N PRO A 85 26.60 11.26 -8.27
CA PRO A 85 26.86 10.47 -9.48
C PRO A 85 27.59 9.15 -9.13
N ASP A 86 27.26 8.07 -9.85
CA ASP A 86 27.82 6.71 -9.65
C ASP A 86 27.61 6.08 -8.26
N ASN A 87 26.56 6.48 -7.55
CA ASN A 87 26.20 5.87 -6.27
C ASN A 87 25.83 4.37 -6.43
N LYS A 88 26.39 3.49 -5.61
CA LYS A 88 26.15 2.04 -5.63
C LYS A 88 25.13 1.56 -4.59
N PHE A 89 24.30 2.47 -4.08
CA PHE A 89 23.34 2.16 -3.03
C PHE A 89 22.19 1.25 -3.51
N LEU A 90 21.72 1.42 -4.75
CA LEU A 90 20.74 0.53 -5.40
C LEU A 90 21.26 0.02 -6.75
N GLU A 91 21.12 -1.28 -7.00
CA GLU A 91 21.35 -1.85 -8.34
C GLU A 91 20.29 -1.34 -9.34
N SER A 92 20.65 -1.24 -10.62
CA SER A 92 19.77 -0.74 -11.70
C SER A 92 18.41 -1.43 -11.75
N ASN A 93 18.38 -2.75 -11.55
CA ASN A 93 17.12 -3.51 -11.49
C ASN A 93 16.24 -3.06 -10.32
N HIS A 94 16.84 -2.84 -9.15
CA HIS A 94 16.11 -2.50 -7.93
C HIS A 94 15.61 -1.05 -7.93
N TYR A 95 16.37 -0.14 -8.54
CA TYR A 95 15.92 1.23 -8.77
C TYR A 95 14.65 1.29 -9.63
N ASN A 96 14.61 0.52 -10.73
CA ASN A 96 13.46 0.48 -11.64
C ASN A 96 12.22 -0.14 -10.99
N GLU A 97 12.42 -1.14 -10.12
CA GLU A 97 11.36 -1.71 -9.29
C GLU A 97 10.79 -0.64 -8.35
N ILE A 98 11.61 -0.02 -7.49
CA ILE A 98 11.16 0.98 -6.51
C ILE A 98 10.46 2.17 -7.20
N PHE A 99 11.00 2.64 -8.31
CA PHE A 99 10.40 3.75 -9.07
C PHE A 99 8.99 3.42 -9.57
N SER A 100 8.81 2.23 -10.14
CA SER A 100 7.53 1.80 -10.69
C SER A 100 6.51 1.54 -9.58
N THR A 101 6.94 0.96 -8.46
CA THR A 101 6.08 0.70 -7.31
C THR A 101 5.67 1.97 -6.59
N HIS A 102 6.58 2.94 -6.47
CA HIS A 102 6.28 4.26 -5.92
C HIS A 102 5.13 4.94 -6.69
N GLY A 103 5.19 4.93 -8.02
CA GLY A 103 4.14 5.52 -8.88
C GLY A 103 2.78 4.84 -8.71
N VAL A 104 2.75 3.50 -8.71
CA VAL A 104 1.52 2.71 -8.49
C VAL A 104 0.91 3.01 -7.13
N ILE A 105 1.75 3.04 -6.08
CA ILE A 105 1.31 3.29 -4.70
C ILE A 105 0.74 4.70 -4.57
N MET A 106 1.40 5.71 -5.12
CA MET A 106 0.95 7.10 -4.99
C MET A 106 -0.36 7.36 -5.75
N ILE A 107 -0.53 6.81 -6.95
CA ILE A 107 -1.72 7.09 -7.75
C ILE A 107 -2.91 6.20 -7.34
N ILE A 108 -2.73 4.88 -7.32
CA ILE A 108 -3.84 3.93 -7.15
C ILE A 108 -4.21 3.77 -5.67
N PHE A 109 -3.22 3.86 -4.79
CA PHE A 109 -3.34 3.44 -3.39
C PHE A 109 -3.24 4.59 -2.39
N MET A 110 -2.81 5.79 -2.82
CA MET A 110 -2.86 6.99 -2.00
C MET A 110 -3.90 7.97 -2.56
N ALA A 111 -3.77 8.42 -3.81
CA ALA A 111 -4.64 9.47 -4.35
C ALA A 111 -6.10 9.03 -4.47
N MET A 112 -6.39 7.87 -5.06
CA MET A 112 -7.76 7.39 -5.25
C MET A 112 -8.51 7.20 -3.92
N PRO A 113 -7.98 6.45 -2.93
CA PRO A 113 -8.63 6.27 -1.63
C PRO A 113 -8.73 7.57 -0.83
N PHE A 114 -7.76 8.48 -0.95
CA PHE A 114 -7.83 9.78 -0.30
C PHE A 114 -9.01 10.60 -0.82
N VAL A 115 -9.14 10.68 -2.15
CA VAL A 115 -10.23 11.40 -2.80
C VAL A 115 -11.58 10.74 -2.50
N PHE A 116 -11.70 9.41 -2.64
CA PHE A 116 -12.94 8.70 -2.30
C PHE A 116 -13.30 8.77 -0.81
N GLY A 117 -12.30 8.80 0.08
CA GLY A 117 -12.50 9.01 1.51
C GLY A 117 -13.10 10.38 1.81
N LEU A 118 -12.52 11.43 1.23
CA LEU A 118 -13.07 12.79 1.33
C LEU A 118 -14.47 12.88 0.71
N TRP A 119 -14.68 12.28 -0.46
CA TRP A 119 -15.97 12.28 -1.14
C TRP A 119 -17.07 11.65 -0.28
N ASN A 120 -16.76 10.52 0.37
CA ASN A 120 -17.69 9.81 1.24
C ASN A 120 -18.08 10.62 2.49
N VAL A 121 -17.19 11.47 3.02
CA VAL A 121 -17.49 12.30 4.21
C VAL A 121 -18.16 13.61 3.82
N VAL A 122 -17.67 14.27 2.78
CA VAL A 122 -18.01 15.66 2.46
C VAL A 122 -19.32 15.76 1.66
N VAL A 123 -19.51 14.92 0.63
CA VAL A 123 -20.65 15.09 -0.29
C VAL A 123 -22.02 14.82 0.34
N PRO A 124 -22.22 13.78 1.17
CA PRO A 124 -23.48 13.61 1.88
C PRO A 124 -23.80 14.81 2.78
N LEU A 125 -22.76 15.40 3.39
CA LEU A 125 -22.88 16.60 4.23
C LEU A 125 -23.25 17.86 3.42
N GLN A 126 -22.72 18.01 2.21
CA GLN A 126 -23.02 19.13 1.32
C GLN A 126 -24.44 19.08 0.74
N ILE A 127 -24.96 17.87 0.49
CA ILE A 127 -26.32 17.66 -0.02
C ILE A 127 -27.37 17.68 1.11
N GLY A 128 -26.93 17.68 2.37
CA GLY A 128 -27.83 17.59 3.53
C GLY A 128 -28.52 16.24 3.66
N ALA A 129 -28.01 15.20 3.00
CA ALA A 129 -28.54 13.84 3.06
C ALA A 129 -28.06 13.13 4.33
N ARG A 130 -28.90 12.25 4.87
CA ARG A 130 -28.57 11.47 6.07
C ARG A 130 -27.43 10.48 5.80
N ASP A 131 -27.50 9.79 4.65
CA ASP A 131 -26.59 8.72 4.22
C ASP A 131 -26.47 8.64 2.69
N VAL A 132 -25.53 7.83 2.19
CA VAL A 132 -25.36 7.50 0.76
C VAL A 132 -26.48 6.56 0.27
N ALA A 133 -26.81 6.61 -1.03
CA ALA A 133 -27.93 5.86 -1.62
C ALA A 133 -27.87 4.33 -1.40
N PHE A 134 -26.65 3.76 -1.32
CA PHE A 134 -26.44 2.33 -1.04
C PHE A 134 -25.38 2.12 0.05
N PRO A 135 -25.77 2.13 1.33
CA PRO A 135 -24.83 2.09 2.44
C PRO A 135 -24.03 0.77 2.53
N VAL A 136 -24.68 -0.36 2.22
CA VAL A 136 -24.04 -1.69 2.26
C VAL A 136 -22.99 -1.84 1.15
N LEU A 137 -23.26 -1.35 -0.06
CA LEU A 137 -22.31 -1.44 -1.18
C LEU A 137 -21.03 -0.64 -0.87
N ASN A 138 -21.15 0.51 -0.19
CA ASN A 138 -19.99 1.31 0.21
C ASN A 138 -19.08 0.57 1.20
N SER A 139 -19.66 -0.14 2.18
CA SER A 139 -18.89 -0.97 3.11
C SER A 139 -18.15 -2.10 2.37
N ILE A 140 -18.80 -2.74 1.39
CA ILE A 140 -18.19 -3.80 0.57
C ILE A 140 -17.03 -3.24 -0.27
N SER A 141 -17.21 -2.07 -0.89
CA SER A 141 -16.14 -1.39 -1.64
C SER A 141 -14.91 -1.12 -0.76
N PHE A 142 -15.11 -0.77 0.51
CA PHE A 142 -14.02 -0.59 1.45
C PHE A 142 -13.30 -1.92 1.74
N LEU A 143 -14.04 -3.01 2.00
CA LEU A 143 -13.45 -4.33 2.23
C LEU A 143 -12.64 -4.85 1.03
N VAL A 144 -13.11 -4.60 -0.20
CA VAL A 144 -12.39 -5.00 -1.42
C VAL A 144 -11.06 -4.25 -1.54
N ILE A 145 -11.07 -2.95 -1.27
CA ILE A 145 -9.87 -2.12 -1.27
C ILE A 145 -8.91 -2.56 -0.16
N LEU A 146 -9.40 -2.86 1.04
CA LEU A 146 -8.59 -3.39 2.15
C LEU A 146 -7.87 -4.70 1.75
N ARG A 147 -8.61 -5.67 1.19
CA ARG A 147 -8.02 -6.93 0.69
C ARG A 147 -6.97 -6.69 -0.40
N ARG A 148 -7.17 -5.69 -1.25
CA ARG A 148 -6.24 -5.34 -2.32
C ARG A 148 -4.91 -4.82 -1.76
N TYR A 149 -4.90 -4.12 -0.62
CA TYR A 149 -3.67 -3.68 0.04
C TYR A 149 -2.86 -4.85 0.59
N ASP A 150 -3.48 -5.74 1.37
CA ASP A 150 -2.77 -6.84 2.04
C ASP A 150 -2.19 -7.88 1.05
N PHE A 151 -2.91 -8.14 -0.04
CA PHE A 151 -2.50 -9.18 -1.00
C PHE A 151 -1.44 -8.70 -2.01
N ILE A 152 -1.36 -7.40 -2.30
CA ILE A 152 -0.47 -6.88 -3.36
C ILE A 152 0.92 -6.53 -2.87
N GLN A 153 1.10 -6.10 -1.61
CA GLN A 153 2.41 -5.69 -1.11
C GLN A 153 3.49 -6.79 -1.19
N PRO A 154 3.21 -8.09 -0.93
CA PRO A 154 4.19 -9.15 -1.15
C PRO A 154 4.42 -9.48 -2.62
N PHE A 155 3.40 -9.29 -3.47
CA PHE A 155 3.43 -9.64 -4.89
C PHE A 155 4.12 -8.56 -5.75
N ILE A 156 4.09 -7.30 -5.31
CA ILE A 156 4.83 -6.19 -5.93
C ILE A 156 6.35 -6.43 -5.94
N TYR A 157 6.89 -7.13 -4.94
CA TYR A 157 8.31 -7.51 -4.91
C TYR A 157 8.66 -8.66 -5.87
N ARG A 158 7.68 -9.31 -6.50
CA ARG A 158 7.91 -10.39 -7.47
C ARG A 158 7.86 -9.83 -8.89
N ARG A 159 9.02 -9.37 -9.41
CA ARG A 159 9.48 -9.33 -10.83
C ARG A 159 8.51 -8.91 -11.97
N TRP A 160 7.30 -8.44 -11.68
CA TRP A 160 6.24 -8.17 -12.67
C TRP A 160 6.08 -6.68 -13.01
N ILE A 161 6.78 -5.77 -12.31
CA ILE A 161 6.72 -4.32 -12.53
C ILE A 161 8.10 -3.76 -12.90
N THR A 162 8.91 -4.53 -13.64
CA THR A 162 10.11 -3.99 -14.29
C THR A 162 9.76 -3.19 -15.55
N CYS A 163 8.50 -3.14 -15.95
CA CYS A 163 8.01 -2.27 -17.02
C CYS A 163 7.41 -1.00 -16.40
N CYS A 164 8.03 0.13 -16.72
CA CYS A 164 7.57 1.47 -16.42
C CYS A 164 6.03 1.59 -16.56
N TRP A 165 5.37 2.24 -15.60
CA TRP A 165 3.90 2.34 -15.49
C TRP A 165 3.18 2.88 -16.75
N LEU A 166 3.91 3.58 -17.63
CA LEU A 166 3.59 3.70 -19.07
C LEU A 166 4.71 3.04 -19.88
N ASP A 167 4.37 2.04 -20.70
CA ASP A 167 5.29 1.32 -21.60
C ASP A 167 6.24 2.23 -22.42
N LYS A 168 5.85 3.49 -22.67
CA LYS A 168 6.64 4.44 -23.46
C LYS A 168 7.94 4.92 -22.79
N LEU A 169 8.02 4.96 -21.47
CA LEU A 169 9.22 5.46 -20.75
C LEU A 169 10.34 4.40 -20.61
N CYS A 170 10.00 3.11 -20.80
CA CYS A 170 10.95 1.99 -20.68
C CYS A 170 12.05 2.02 -21.77
N SER A 171 11.75 2.55 -22.96
CA SER A 171 12.71 2.63 -24.08
C SER A 171 13.84 3.65 -23.86
N THR A 172 13.65 4.62 -22.95
CA THR A 172 14.66 5.65 -22.64
C THR A 172 15.60 5.21 -21.51
N CYS A 173 15.09 4.43 -20.55
CA CYS A 173 15.87 4.00 -19.38
C CYS A 173 16.88 2.87 -19.69
N ARG A 174 16.73 2.16 -20.81
CA ARG A 174 17.75 1.20 -21.31
C ARG A 174 18.95 1.89 -21.98
N ARG A 175 18.88 3.21 -22.20
CA ARG A 175 19.90 4.00 -22.92
C ARG A 175 20.77 4.90 -22.02
N ILE A 176 20.61 4.77 -20.70
CA ILE A 176 21.42 5.42 -19.66
C ILE A 176 22.06 4.28 -18.84
#